data_AF-A0A3S9VJ87-F1
#
_entry.id   AF-A0A3S9VJ87-F1
#
_cell.length_a   1.000
_cell.length_b   1.000
_cell.length_c   1.000
_cell.angle_alpha   90.00
_cell.angle_beta   90.00
_cell.angle_gamma   90.00
#
_symmetry.space_group_name_H-M   'P 1'
#
loop_
_entity.id
_entity.type
_entity.pdbx_description
1 polymer ?
#
loop_
_entity_poly.entity_id
_entity_poly.type
_entity_poly.pdbx_seq_one_letter_code
_entity_poly.pdbx_strand_id
1 'polypeptide(L)'
;MSALWVLTLAPLPVAGAAMLKRAWERPTPQRPWLILGGWGLLLLALLASVPLMGPVRGPAAVLALGSTAVLALVAIGVELRNARRKAARELAPEPSDRRRVAWRGWLRGFLAGPLAGVAALGCGLAVAICAPGQVQSRMVVGGLIVPFLWAAGMAWTLSDDKILRAFAVLAGVATLTLGAAFLKGAL
;
A
#
# COMPACT_ATOMS: atom_id res chain seq x y z
N MET A 1 12.99 -17.01 18.85
CA MET A 1 14.05 -16.22 18.16
C MET A 1 13.53 -15.32 17.04
N SER A 2 12.39 -15.61 16.39
CA SER A 2 11.84 -14.81 15.28
C SER A 2 11.30 -13.43 15.65
N ALA A 3 10.72 -13.24 16.85
CA ALA A 3 10.10 -11.96 17.25
C ALA A 3 11.11 -10.82 17.43
N LEU A 4 12.33 -11.12 17.90
CA LEU A 4 13.39 -10.12 18.10
C LEU A 4 13.90 -9.54 16.77
N TRP A 5 13.92 -10.36 15.71
CA TRP A 5 14.30 -9.92 14.37
C TRP A 5 13.27 -8.97 13.75
N VAL A 6 11.99 -9.12 14.09
CA VAL A 6 10.97 -8.17 13.61
C VAL A 6 11.13 -6.82 14.30
N LEU A 7 11.36 -6.83 15.61
CA LEU A 7 11.54 -5.60 16.38
C LEU A 7 12.78 -4.81 15.94
N THR A 8 13.83 -5.51 15.49
CA THR A 8 15.04 -4.86 14.94
C THR A 8 14.83 -4.31 13.52
N LEU A 9 13.94 -4.89 12.72
CA LEU A 9 13.59 -4.39 11.38
C LEU A 9 12.50 -3.31 11.39
N ALA A 10 11.63 -3.29 12.41
CA ALA A 10 10.54 -2.32 12.56
C ALA A 10 10.94 -0.83 12.49
N PRO A 11 12.15 -0.39 12.91
CA PRO A 11 12.58 0.99 12.76
C PRO A 11 12.76 1.40 11.29
N LEU A 12 13.08 0.47 10.38
CA LEU A 12 13.33 0.80 8.97
C LEU A 12 12.07 1.33 8.27
N PRO A 13 10.89 0.68 8.36
CA PRO A 13 9.65 1.24 7.81
C PRO A 13 9.30 2.60 8.41
N VAL A 14 9.50 2.79 9.71
CA VAL A 14 9.21 4.04 10.41
C VAL A 14 10.13 5.17 9.92
N ALA A 15 11.43 4.89 9.80
CA ALA A 15 12.41 5.84 9.28
C ALA A 15 12.14 6.18 7.80
N GLY A 16 11.82 5.18 6.99
CA GLY A 16 11.44 5.37 5.59
C GLY A 16 10.19 6.26 5.45
N ALA A 17 9.15 6.01 6.24
CA ALA A 17 7.95 6.83 6.28
C ALA A 17 8.22 8.26 6.78
N ALA A 18 9.09 8.45 7.78
CA ALA A 18 9.50 9.76 8.25
C ALA A 18 10.25 10.57 7.18
N MET A 19 11.11 9.91 6.38
CA MET A 19 11.78 10.56 5.24
C MET A 19 10.79 10.98 4.16
N LEU A 20 9.82 10.12 3.84
CA LEU A 20 8.74 10.44 2.90
C LEU A 20 7.88 11.61 3.38
N LYS A 21 7.52 11.63 4.67
CA LYS A 21 6.79 12.75 5.29
C LYS A 21 7.58 14.06 5.17
N ARG A 22 8.88 14.05 5.50
CA ARG A 22 9.75 15.24 5.35
C ARG A 22 9.86 15.71 3.90
N ALA A 23 9.89 14.79 2.93
CA ALA A 23 9.92 15.11 1.51
C ALA A 23 8.64 15.81 1.01
N TRP A 24 7.53 15.62 1.73
CA TRP A 24 6.25 16.27 1.45
C TRP A 24 6.07 17.59 2.19
N GLU A 25 6.56 17.71 3.42
CA GLU A 25 6.41 18.94 4.22
C GLU A 25 7.23 20.12 3.72
N ARG A 26 8.39 19.88 3.08
CA ARG A 26 9.28 20.96 2.62
C ARG A 26 9.75 20.74 1.18
N PRO A 27 9.45 21.67 0.25
CA PRO A 27 10.07 21.69 -1.07
C PRO A 27 11.56 22.06 -0.93
N THR A 28 12.38 21.04 -0.70
CA THR A 28 13.84 21.16 -0.53
C THR A 28 14.52 20.54 -1.77
N PRO A 29 15.71 21.02 -2.21
CA PRO A 29 16.48 20.36 -3.27
C PRO A 29 16.83 18.89 -2.96
N GLN A 30 16.81 18.48 -1.69
CA GLN A 30 17.00 17.10 -1.24
C GLN A 30 15.75 16.21 -1.39
N ARG A 31 14.61 16.77 -1.82
CA ARG A 31 13.34 16.04 -1.99
C ARG A 31 13.46 14.74 -2.81
N PRO A 32 14.10 14.69 -3.99
CA PRO A 32 14.23 13.43 -4.72
C PRO A 32 15.03 12.39 -3.94
N TRP A 33 16.08 12.79 -3.22
CA TRP A 33 16.89 11.91 -2.38
C TRP A 33 16.12 11.39 -1.17
N LEU A 34 15.29 12.22 -0.53
CA LEU A 34 14.42 11.78 0.57
C LEU A 34 13.36 10.78 0.12
N ILE A 35 12.81 10.97 -1.09
CA ILE A 35 11.85 10.03 -1.69
C ILE A 35 12.55 8.71 -2.00
N LEU A 36 13.70 8.76 -2.67
CA LEU A 36 14.48 7.58 -3.03
C LEU A 36 14.93 6.81 -1.77
N GLY A 37 15.42 7.53 -0.77
CA GLY A 37 15.84 6.97 0.51
C GLY A 37 14.67 6.35 1.27
N GLY A 38 13.52 7.03 1.33
CA GLY A 38 12.33 6.53 2.01
C GLY A 38 11.80 5.22 1.40
N TRP A 39 11.67 5.17 0.07
CA TRP A 39 11.32 3.93 -0.63
C TRP A 39 12.42 2.86 -0.52
N GLY A 40 13.69 3.26 -0.60
CA GLY A 40 14.83 2.38 -0.43
C GLY A 40 14.85 1.69 0.93
N LEU A 41 14.56 2.42 2.01
CA LEU A 41 14.45 1.88 3.38
C LEU A 41 13.31 0.88 3.52
N LEU A 42 12.14 1.15 2.91
CA LEU A 42 11.01 0.22 2.90
C LEU A 42 11.35 -1.07 2.13
N LEU A 43 11.99 -0.92 0.97
CA LEU A 43 12.41 -2.06 0.14
C LEU A 43 13.51 -2.87 0.84
N LEU A 44 14.45 -2.20 1.50
CA LEU A 44 15.52 -2.83 2.27
C LEU A 44 14.96 -3.60 3.48
N ALA A 45 13.97 -3.05 4.18
CA ALA A 45 13.28 -3.77 5.26
C ALA A 45 12.62 -5.07 4.76
N LEU A 46 11.96 -5.00 3.60
CA LEU A 46 11.35 -6.16 2.94
C LEU A 46 12.38 -7.20 2.53
N LEU A 47 13.45 -6.80 1.82
CA LEU A 47 14.49 -7.70 1.35
C LEU A 47 15.30 -8.32 2.49
N ALA A 48 15.66 -7.53 3.51
CA ALA A 48 16.40 -8.01 4.68
C ALA A 48 15.59 -9.03 5.51
N SER A 49 14.25 -8.96 5.46
CA SER A 49 13.39 -9.89 6.19
C SER A 49 13.48 -11.33 5.67
N VAL A 50 13.79 -11.53 4.38
CA VAL A 50 13.85 -12.84 3.73
C VAL A 50 14.96 -13.74 4.30
N PRO A 51 16.25 -13.32 4.33
CA PRO A 51 17.30 -14.15 4.91
C PRO A 51 17.19 -14.27 6.44
N LEU A 52 16.60 -13.30 7.14
CA LEU A 52 16.53 -13.29 8.60
C LEU A 52 15.39 -14.15 9.16
N MET A 53 14.24 -14.19 8.48
CA MET A 53 13.01 -14.79 9.01
C MET A 53 12.35 -15.79 8.04
N GLY A 54 12.94 -15.98 6.87
CA GLY A 54 12.43 -16.83 5.81
C GLY A 54 11.54 -16.07 4.82
N PRO A 55 11.38 -16.62 3.61
CA PRO A 55 10.78 -15.94 2.46
C PRO A 55 9.28 -15.66 2.59
N VAL A 56 8.60 -16.33 3.53
CA VAL A 56 7.15 -16.16 3.76
C VAL A 56 6.89 -15.33 5.02
N ARG A 57 7.49 -15.71 6.14
CA ARG A 57 7.23 -15.10 7.45
C ARG A 57 7.82 -13.70 7.58
N GLY A 58 9.02 -13.47 7.02
CA GLY A 58 9.71 -12.19 7.10
C GLY A 58 8.91 -11.06 6.44
N PRO A 59 8.60 -11.18 5.13
CA PRO A 59 7.84 -10.14 4.43
C PRO A 59 6.47 -9.90 5.05
N ALA A 60 5.76 -10.96 5.45
CA ALA A 60 4.46 -10.83 6.12
C ALA A 60 4.56 -10.06 7.45
N ALA A 61 5.57 -10.35 8.27
CA ALA A 61 5.78 -9.69 9.55
C ALA A 61 6.16 -8.20 9.37
N VAL A 62 7.07 -7.90 8.44
CA VAL A 62 7.47 -6.51 8.14
C VAL A 62 6.30 -5.70 7.57
N LEU A 63 5.52 -6.28 6.66
CA LEU A 63 4.34 -5.61 6.11
C LEU A 63 3.29 -5.34 7.18
N ALA A 64 2.98 -6.32 8.03
CA ALA A 64 1.98 -6.15 9.08
C ALA A 64 2.44 -5.11 10.13
N LEU A 65 3.57 -5.37 10.80
CA LEU A 65 4.04 -4.53 11.91
C LEU A 65 4.59 -3.18 11.45
N GLY A 66 5.25 -3.15 10.29
CA GLY A 66 5.71 -1.91 9.67
C GLY A 66 4.53 -1.01 9.31
N SER A 67 3.46 -1.55 8.71
CA SER A 67 2.26 -0.75 8.41
C SER A 67 1.58 -0.22 9.67
N THR A 68 1.47 -1.04 10.73
CA THR A 68 0.91 -0.58 12.02
C THR A 68 1.76 0.52 12.65
N ALA A 69 3.09 0.37 12.65
CA ALA A 69 4.00 1.36 13.21
C ALA A 69 3.96 2.69 12.43
N VAL A 70 3.90 2.61 11.09
CA VAL A 70 3.75 3.79 10.23
C VAL A 70 2.39 4.45 10.45
N LEU A 71 1.31 3.68 10.61
CA LEU A 71 -0.01 4.21 10.94
C LEU A 71 0.01 4.95 12.27
N ALA A 72 0.69 4.41 13.29
CA ALA A 72 0.86 5.09 14.58
C ALA A 72 1.65 6.40 14.44
N LEU A 73 2.74 6.40 13.65
CA LEU A 73 3.51 7.62 13.34
C LEU A 73 2.63 8.69 12.67
N VAL A 74 1.78 8.28 11.72
CA VAL A 74 0.83 9.17 11.05
C VAL A 74 -0.19 9.69 12.05
N ALA A 75 -0.78 8.83 12.88
CA ALA A 75 -1.77 9.19 13.89
C ALA A 75 -1.25 10.22 14.90
N ILE A 76 0.01 10.10 15.34
CA ILE A 76 0.67 11.08 16.23
C ILE A 76 0.80 12.46 15.56
N GLY A 77 0.99 12.48 14.24
CA GLY A 77 1.13 13.71 13.47
C GLY A 77 -0.20 14.31 12.97
N VAL A 78 -1.36 13.77 13.35
CA VAL A 78 -2.66 14.31 12.94
C VAL A 78 -2.93 15.60 13.71
N GLU A 79 -2.75 16.73 13.04
CA GLU A 79 -3.30 18.00 13.52
C GLU A 79 -4.81 18.02 13.24
N LEU A 80 -5.63 17.98 14.29
CA LEU A 80 -7.07 18.18 14.19
C LEU A 80 -7.33 19.60 13.69
N ARG A 81 -7.67 19.72 12.40
CA ARG A 81 -8.01 21.01 11.78
C ARG A 81 -9.22 21.60 12.49
N ASN A 82 -9.00 22.64 13.29
CA ASN A 82 -10.08 23.39 13.92
C ASN A 82 -10.99 23.97 12.83
N ALA A 83 -12.20 23.42 12.69
CA ALA A 83 -13.19 23.84 11.69
C ALA A 83 -13.59 25.33 11.78
N ARG A 84 -13.20 26.02 12.86
CA ARG A 84 -13.45 27.46 13.09
C ARG A 84 -12.37 28.41 12.57
N ARG A 85 -11.20 27.96 12.10
CA ARG A 85 -10.26 28.86 11.42
C ARG A 85 -10.79 29.17 10.02
N LYS A 86 -11.48 30.31 9.87
CA LYS A 86 -11.79 30.94 8.59
C LYS A 86 -10.53 30.92 7.71
N ALA A 87 -10.64 30.31 6.54
CA ALA A 87 -9.61 30.39 5.51
C ALA A 87 -9.32 31.89 5.26
N ALA A 88 -8.05 32.30 5.40
CA ALA A 88 -7.61 33.60 4.95
C ALA A 88 -7.92 33.68 3.45
N ARG A 89 -8.70 34.68 3.08
CA ARG A 89 -9.47 34.78 1.82
C ARG A 89 -8.61 35.03 0.57
N GLU A 90 -7.31 34.78 0.60
CA GLU A 90 -6.38 35.27 -0.44
C GLU A 90 -5.45 34.23 -1.07
N LEU A 91 -5.43 32.97 -0.62
CA LEU A 91 -4.75 31.92 -1.39
C LEU A 91 -5.75 31.30 -2.36
N ALA A 92 -5.41 31.36 -3.65
CA ALA A 92 -6.12 30.67 -4.73
C ALA A 92 -6.50 29.26 -4.25
N PRO A 93 -7.78 28.84 -4.38
CA PRO A 93 -8.24 27.57 -3.83
C PRO A 93 -7.31 26.45 -4.29
N GLU A 94 -6.66 25.78 -3.34
CA GLU A 94 -5.99 24.52 -3.65
C GLU A 94 -7.03 23.57 -4.27
N PRO A 95 -6.66 22.70 -5.22
CA PRO A 95 -7.59 21.77 -5.85
C PRO A 95 -8.40 20.91 -4.85
N SER A 96 -7.90 20.80 -3.61
CA SER A 96 -8.48 20.14 -2.43
C SER A 96 -9.70 20.86 -1.83
N ASP A 97 -9.90 22.16 -2.12
CA ASP A 97 -11.00 22.99 -1.62
C ASP A 97 -12.24 22.98 -2.55
N ARG A 98 -12.19 22.22 -3.65
CA ARG A 98 -13.37 21.97 -4.49
C ARG A 98 -14.42 21.21 -3.68
N ARG A 99 -15.66 21.71 -3.70
CA ARG A 99 -16.86 21.16 -3.03
C ARG A 99 -16.85 19.62 -3.07
N ARG A 100 -16.46 18.98 -1.96
CA ARG A 100 -16.45 17.52 -1.82
C ARG A 100 -17.88 17.02 -1.95
N VAL A 101 -18.21 16.41 -3.09
CA VAL A 101 -19.48 15.71 -3.27
C VAL A 101 -19.35 14.38 -2.51
N ALA A 102 -19.84 14.32 -1.27
CA ALA A 102 -19.74 13.15 -0.39
C ALA A 102 -20.22 11.85 -1.06
N TRP A 103 -21.21 11.94 -1.94
CA TRP A 103 -21.70 10.84 -2.78
C TRP A 103 -20.63 10.26 -3.73
N ARG A 104 -19.80 11.10 -4.35
CA ARG A 104 -18.66 10.63 -5.15
C ARG A 104 -17.62 9.91 -4.29
N GLY A 105 -17.47 10.30 -3.02
CA GLY A 105 -16.61 9.60 -2.06
C GLY A 105 -17.12 8.20 -1.72
N TRP A 106 -18.43 8.06 -1.46
CA TRP A 106 -19.08 6.78 -1.25
C TRP A 106 -19.03 5.87 -2.47
N LEU A 107 -19.34 6.42 -3.66
CA LEU A 107 -19.25 5.68 -4.92
C LEU A 107 -17.82 5.23 -5.21
N ARG A 108 -16.81 6.08 -4.92
CA ARG A 108 -15.40 5.72 -5.02
C ARG A 108 -15.04 4.60 -4.07
N GLY A 109 -15.43 4.68 -2.79
CA GLY A 109 -15.15 3.63 -1.82
C GLY A 109 -15.79 2.29 -2.19
N PHE A 110 -17.04 2.33 -2.67
CA PHE A 110 -17.79 1.13 -3.04
C PHE A 110 -17.36 0.53 -4.39
N LEU A 111 -16.78 1.31 -5.31
CA LEU A 111 -16.12 0.75 -6.49
C LEU A 111 -14.72 0.25 -6.15
N ALA A 112 -13.96 1.04 -5.38
CA ALA A 112 -12.58 0.77 -5.03
C ALA A 112 -12.42 -0.51 -4.21
N GLY A 113 -13.28 -0.70 -3.19
CA GLY A 113 -13.18 -1.83 -2.28
C GLY A 113 -13.34 -3.18 -3.02
N PRO A 114 -14.49 -3.46 -3.64
CA PRO A 114 -14.73 -4.71 -4.37
C PRO A 114 -13.76 -4.90 -5.53
N LEU A 115 -13.47 -3.87 -6.32
CA LEU A 115 -12.58 -4.01 -7.49
C LEU A 115 -11.13 -4.31 -7.06
N ALA A 116 -10.61 -3.60 -6.06
CA ALA A 116 -9.30 -3.90 -5.49
C ALA A 116 -9.29 -5.31 -4.86
N GLY A 117 -10.41 -5.75 -4.28
CA GLY A 117 -10.56 -7.08 -3.72
C GLY A 117 -10.47 -8.16 -4.79
N VAL A 118 -11.18 -8.02 -5.91
CA VAL A 118 -11.12 -8.95 -7.04
C VAL A 118 -9.72 -9.00 -7.64
N ALA A 119 -9.07 -7.84 -7.84
CA ALA A 119 -7.70 -7.79 -8.34
C ALA A 119 -6.71 -8.47 -7.38
N ALA A 120 -6.85 -8.24 -6.07
CA ALA A 120 -6.02 -8.86 -5.05
C ALA A 120 -6.22 -10.38 -4.98
N LEU A 121 -7.47 -10.86 -5.07
CA LEU A 121 -7.80 -12.28 -5.14
C LEU A 121 -7.23 -12.93 -6.39
N GLY A 122 -7.35 -12.26 -7.55
CA GLY A 122 -6.74 -12.70 -8.81
C GLY A 122 -5.23 -12.87 -8.68
N CYS A 123 -4.53 -11.89 -8.10
CA CYS A 123 -3.10 -11.98 -7.80
C CYS A 123 -2.77 -13.16 -6.86
N GLY A 124 -3.53 -13.33 -5.77
CA GLY A 124 -3.33 -14.42 -4.82
C GLY A 124 -3.51 -15.80 -5.47
N LEU A 125 -4.54 -15.95 -6.30
CA LEU A 125 -4.79 -17.16 -7.08
C LEU A 125 -3.68 -17.43 -8.10
N ALA A 126 -3.27 -16.41 -8.85
CA ALA A 126 -2.17 -16.52 -9.80
C ALA A 126 -0.86 -16.94 -9.10
N VAL A 127 -0.57 -16.44 -7.90
CA VAL A 127 0.57 -16.91 -7.11
C VAL A 127 0.39 -18.36 -6.67
N ALA A 128 -0.79 -18.74 -6.18
CA ALA A 128 -1.05 -20.10 -5.72
C ALA A 128 -0.90 -21.15 -6.83
N ILE A 129 -1.31 -20.82 -8.07
CA ILE A 129 -1.28 -21.72 -9.22
C ILE A 129 0.04 -21.62 -9.99
N CYS A 130 0.51 -20.41 -10.26
CA CYS A 130 1.57 -20.19 -11.23
C CYS A 130 2.97 -20.12 -10.63
N ALA A 131 3.12 -19.75 -9.36
CA ALA A 131 4.44 -19.59 -8.75
C ALA A 131 5.23 -20.92 -8.73
N PRO A 132 6.58 -20.87 -8.77
CA PRO A 132 7.42 -22.05 -8.57
C PRO A 132 7.51 -22.44 -7.07
N GLY A 133 7.68 -23.73 -6.76
CA GLY A 133 7.92 -24.23 -5.40
C GLY A 133 6.93 -25.31 -4.91
N GLN A 134 6.89 -25.58 -3.61
CA GLN A 134 5.94 -26.53 -3.01
C GLN A 134 4.51 -25.96 -3.04
N VAL A 135 3.50 -26.82 -3.25
CA VAL A 135 2.09 -26.40 -3.31
C VAL A 135 1.67 -25.69 -2.02
N GLN A 136 2.05 -26.23 -0.87
CA GLN A 136 1.74 -25.66 0.44
C GLN A 136 2.28 -24.23 0.61
N SER A 137 3.53 -23.98 0.22
CA SER A 137 4.14 -22.65 0.33
C SER A 137 3.45 -21.62 -0.58
N ARG A 138 3.10 -22.03 -1.81
CA ARG A 138 2.44 -21.15 -2.79
C ARG A 138 1.02 -20.78 -2.37
N MET A 139 0.27 -21.72 -1.81
CA MET A 139 -1.05 -21.44 -1.24
C MET A 139 -0.97 -20.48 -0.07
N VAL A 140 0.00 -20.66 0.83
CA VAL A 140 0.19 -19.76 1.99
C VAL A 140 0.58 -18.35 1.52
N VAL A 141 1.55 -18.23 0.60
CA VAL A 141 1.96 -16.92 0.06
C VAL A 141 0.82 -16.26 -0.71
N GLY A 142 0.10 -17.03 -1.53
CA GLY A 142 -1.05 -16.58 -2.28
C GLY A 142 -2.15 -16.04 -1.37
N GLY A 143 -2.44 -16.69 -0.24
CA GLY A 143 -3.40 -16.18 0.75
C GLY A 143 -2.90 -14.94 1.50
N LEU A 144 -1.62 -14.91 1.88
CA LEU A 144 -1.05 -13.80 2.65
C LEU A 144 -0.93 -12.50 1.85
N ILE A 145 -0.74 -12.56 0.53
CA ILE A 145 -0.56 -11.35 -0.29
C ILE A 145 -1.88 -10.59 -0.53
N VAL A 146 -3.03 -11.29 -0.52
CA VAL A 146 -4.36 -10.71 -0.79
C VAL A 146 -4.70 -9.51 0.11
N PRO A 147 -4.67 -9.59 1.45
CA PRO A 147 -5.07 -8.47 2.30
C PRO A 147 -4.20 -7.22 2.09
N PHE A 148 -2.90 -7.40 1.81
CA PHE A 148 -2.00 -6.28 1.56
C PHE A 148 -2.27 -5.63 0.20
N LEU A 149 -2.46 -6.43 -0.86
CA LEU A 149 -2.82 -5.91 -2.19
C LEU A 149 -4.18 -5.23 -2.18
N TRP A 150 -5.13 -5.78 -1.41
CA TRP A 150 -6.45 -5.20 -1.28
C TRP A 150 -6.40 -3.85 -0.57
N ALA A 151 -5.73 -3.77 0.58
CA ALA A 151 -5.54 -2.53 1.33
C ALA A 151 -4.76 -1.49 0.50
N ALA A 152 -3.70 -1.90 -0.20
CA ALA A 152 -2.93 -1.02 -1.07
C ALA A 152 -3.76 -0.51 -2.24
N GLY A 153 -4.55 -1.37 -2.89
CA GLY A 153 -5.46 -1.00 -3.96
C GLY A 153 -6.53 0.00 -3.49
N MET A 154 -7.08 -0.19 -2.29
CA MET A 154 -8.03 0.73 -1.68
C MET A 154 -7.38 2.08 -1.34
N ALA A 155 -6.19 2.08 -0.73
CA ALA A 155 -5.47 3.30 -0.40
C ALA A 155 -5.09 4.09 -1.67
N TRP A 156 -4.64 3.40 -2.72
CA TRP A 156 -4.26 4.01 -3.98
C TRP A 156 -5.45 4.62 -4.74
N THR A 157 -6.55 3.87 -4.88
CA THR A 157 -7.78 4.35 -5.53
C THR A 157 -8.38 5.57 -4.83
N LEU A 158 -8.33 5.62 -3.50
CA LEU A 158 -8.80 6.76 -2.71
C LEU A 158 -7.88 7.98 -2.82
N SER A 159 -6.58 7.77 -3.06
CA SER A 159 -5.59 8.83 -3.21
C SER A 159 -5.48 9.36 -4.65
N ASP A 160 -6.08 8.68 -5.63
CA ASP A 160 -6.01 9.06 -7.04
C ASP A 160 -7.13 10.06 -7.41
N ASP A 161 -6.74 11.18 -8.04
CA ASP A 161 -7.69 12.16 -8.57
C ASP A 161 -8.50 11.61 -9.75
N LYS A 162 -7.97 10.59 -10.44
CA LYS A 162 -8.53 10.00 -11.66
C LYS A 162 -8.98 8.54 -11.43
N ILE A 163 -10.21 8.38 -10.94
CA ILE A 163 -10.85 7.07 -10.70
C ILE A 163 -10.74 6.14 -11.91
N LEU A 164 -10.92 6.66 -13.12
CA LEU A 164 -10.85 5.85 -14.36
C LEU A 164 -9.49 5.19 -14.57
N ARG A 165 -8.40 5.85 -14.17
CA ARG A 165 -7.05 5.26 -14.24
C ARG A 165 -6.93 4.11 -13.25
N ALA A 166 -7.34 4.33 -12.01
CA ALA A 166 -7.28 3.30 -10.97
C ALA A 166 -8.19 2.11 -11.34
N PHE A 167 -9.38 2.37 -11.88
CA PHE A 167 -10.28 1.35 -12.41
C PHE A 167 -9.62 0.54 -13.54
N ALA A 168 -9.08 1.20 -14.56
CA ALA A 168 -8.47 0.52 -15.70
C ALA A 168 -7.30 -0.37 -15.29
N VAL A 169 -6.45 0.10 -14.37
CA VAL A 169 -5.32 -0.68 -13.85
C VAL A 169 -5.80 -1.86 -13.03
N LEU A 170 -6.73 -1.67 -12.09
CA LEU A 170 -7.23 -2.78 -11.26
C LEU A 170 -8.00 -3.81 -12.08
N ALA A 171 -8.81 -3.37 -13.03
CA ALA A 171 -9.47 -4.27 -13.99
C ALA A 171 -8.45 -5.03 -14.82
N GLY A 172 -7.43 -4.35 -15.36
CA GLY A 172 -6.34 -5.00 -16.11
C GLY A 172 -5.60 -6.05 -15.29
N VAL A 173 -5.22 -5.73 -14.05
CA VAL A 173 -4.58 -6.66 -13.12
C VAL A 173 -5.48 -7.85 -12.82
N ALA A 174 -6.77 -7.63 -12.53
CA ALA A 174 -7.72 -8.71 -12.29
C ALA A 174 -7.84 -9.63 -13.51
N THR A 175 -7.98 -9.06 -14.70
CA THR A 175 -8.15 -9.82 -15.95
C THR A 175 -6.90 -10.64 -16.27
N LEU A 176 -5.71 -10.05 -16.16
CA LEU A 176 -4.44 -10.72 -16.44
C LEU A 176 -4.15 -11.83 -15.43
N THR A 177 -4.40 -11.59 -14.15
CA THR A 177 -4.07 -12.56 -13.09
C THR A 177 -5.04 -13.72 -13.06
N LEU A 178 -6.34 -13.46 -13.19
CA LEU A 178 -7.35 -14.51 -13.36
C LEU A 178 -7.12 -15.26 -14.67
N GLY A 179 -6.87 -14.56 -15.76
CA GLY A 179 -6.56 -15.17 -17.06
C GLY A 179 -5.38 -16.12 -16.97
N ALA A 180 -4.26 -15.69 -16.39
CA ALA A 180 -3.08 -16.53 -16.20
C ALA A 180 -3.36 -17.76 -15.32
N ALA A 181 -4.13 -17.57 -14.24
CA ALA A 181 -4.55 -18.66 -13.35
C ALA A 181 -5.40 -19.71 -14.08
N PHE A 182 -6.40 -19.29 -14.87
CA PHE A 182 -7.27 -20.19 -15.62
C PHE A 182 -6.54 -20.89 -16.77
N LEU A 183 -5.71 -20.17 -17.53
CA LEU A 183 -4.91 -20.75 -18.62
C LEU A 183 -3.97 -21.86 -18.13
N LYS A 184 -3.30 -21.64 -17.00
CA LYS A 184 -2.40 -22.65 -16.42
C LYS A 184 -3.16 -23.77 -15.71
N GLY A 185 -4.33 -23.49 -15.13
CA GLY A 185 -5.18 -24.52 -14.52
C GLY A 185 -5.90 -25.43 -15.54
N ALA A 186 -5.97 -25.02 -16.80
CA ALA A 186 -6.57 -25.80 -17.89
C ALA A 186 -5.57 -26.66 -18.68
N LEU A 187 -4.26 -26.48 -18.44
CA LEU A 187 -3.15 -27.26 -19.02
C LEU A 187 -2.71 -28.36 -18.05
#